data_AF-A0A218QXA0-F1
#
_entry.id   AF-A0A218QXA0-F1
#
_cell.length_a   1.000
_cell.length_b   1.000
_cell.length_c   1.000
_cell.angle_alpha   90.00
_cell.angle_beta   90.00
_cell.angle_gamma   90.00
#
_symmetry.space_group_name_H-M   'P 1'
#
loop_
_entity.id
_entity.type
_entity.pdbx_description
1 polymer ?
#
loop_
_entity_poly.entity_id
_entity_poly.type
_entity_poly.pdbx_seq_one_letter_code
_entity_poly.pdbx_strand_id
1 'polypeptide(L)'
;MLTGTAIESGRNYLLALDQDGAAAAEVLLVLAQKNPLPDTVAFTSRRPGRCQRLFKVSADIAESLHSRKLEKGLELRFKGLMSVLPPSIHPITHKPYRWLKNCSPSERAIAYAPDWLIQLMVKKQPLRRAPITRHPAHVTQLAGDATHPHIAMLLSRLHPHRAHDYHDWIRVGMALYSYSSALLPLWADWSRQSSKYKPGECAYKWSTFNPTRISISTLYYLAEVDSPICYTAIKSYPKHSVMPLSSSQESLTLMKK
;
A
#
# COMPACT_ATOMS: atom_id res chain seq x y z
N MET A 1 5.87 4.32 24.95
CA MET A 1 6.78 5.32 24.36
C MET A 1 6.19 5.80 23.05
N LEU A 2 5.99 7.10 22.89
CA LEU A 2 5.54 7.69 21.64
C LEU A 2 6.74 7.79 20.67
N THR A 3 6.57 7.33 19.42
CA THR A 3 7.59 7.49 18.37
C THR A 3 7.37 8.82 17.63
N GLY A 4 8.44 9.37 17.05
CA GLY A 4 8.44 10.73 16.53
C GLY A 4 8.47 11.81 17.63
N THR A 5 8.82 11.43 18.86
CA THR A 5 9.04 12.36 19.97
C THR A 5 10.47 12.89 19.92
N ALA A 6 10.62 14.18 20.21
CA ALA A 6 11.90 14.85 20.33
C ALA A 6 12.70 14.31 21.52
N ILE A 7 13.99 14.09 21.31
CA ILE A 7 14.98 13.70 22.32
C ILE A 7 16.20 14.63 22.21
N GLU A 8 17.10 14.58 23.20
CA GLU A 8 18.36 15.33 23.17
C GLU A 8 18.15 16.85 22.91
N SER A 9 17.17 17.43 23.61
CA SER A 9 16.74 18.83 23.48
C SER A 9 16.24 19.20 22.07
N GLY A 10 15.60 18.25 21.38
CA GLY A 10 15.02 18.49 20.06
C GLY A 10 15.99 18.36 18.89
N ARG A 11 17.25 18.00 19.15
CA ARG A 11 18.23 17.73 18.08
C ARG A 11 17.92 16.48 17.28
N ASN A 12 17.27 15.51 17.93
CA ASN A 12 16.95 14.22 17.35
C ASN A 12 15.53 13.79 17.71
N TYR A 13 14.99 12.85 16.93
CA TYR A 13 13.67 12.26 17.11
C TYR A 13 13.76 10.74 17.13
N LEU A 14 12.87 10.11 17.88
CA LEU A 14 12.90 8.66 18.09
C LEU A 14 12.10 7.89 17.03
N LEU A 15 12.73 6.91 16.42
CA LEU A 15 12.17 5.98 15.42
C LEU A 15 12.22 4.56 16.01
N ALA A 16 11.19 3.75 15.77
CA ALA A 16 11.23 2.33 16.09
C ALA A 16 11.04 1.46 14.83
N LEU A 17 11.92 0.48 14.65
CA LEU A 17 11.78 -0.61 13.69
C LEU A 17 11.14 -1.80 14.42
N ASP A 18 9.91 -2.15 14.08
CA ASP A 18 9.17 -3.28 14.61
C ASP A 18 9.25 -4.48 13.67
N GLN A 19 9.92 -5.54 14.13
CA GLN A 19 10.04 -6.81 13.44
C GLN A 19 9.04 -7.79 14.05
N ASP A 20 7.91 -8.01 13.37
CA ASP A 20 6.89 -8.96 13.80
C ASP A 20 7.12 -10.37 13.20
N GLY A 21 8.06 -11.11 13.77
CA GLY A 21 8.27 -12.54 13.48
C GLY A 21 9.36 -12.81 12.46
N ALA A 22 9.53 -14.10 12.12
CA ALA A 22 10.61 -14.57 11.24
C ALA A 22 10.51 -13.99 9.82
N ALA A 23 9.30 -13.91 9.26
CA ALA A 23 9.09 -13.35 7.93
C ALA A 23 9.48 -11.86 7.85
N ALA A 24 9.26 -11.08 8.91
CA ALA A 24 9.72 -9.71 9.01
C ALA A 24 11.26 -9.63 9.08
N ALA A 25 11.91 -10.60 9.74
CA ALA A 25 13.37 -10.70 9.79
C ALA A 25 13.99 -10.97 8.42
N GLU A 26 13.36 -11.83 7.61
CA GLU A 26 13.77 -12.09 6.22
C GLU A 26 13.66 -10.84 5.34
N VAL A 27 12.53 -10.12 5.42
CA VAL A 27 12.37 -8.85 4.71
C VAL A 27 13.45 -7.87 5.12
N LEU A 28 13.75 -7.78 6.42
CA LEU A 28 14.78 -6.90 6.94
C LEU A 28 16.18 -7.26 6.41
N LEU A 29 16.49 -8.55 6.33
CA LEU A 29 17.76 -9.03 5.77
C LEU A 29 17.89 -8.66 4.28
N VAL A 30 16.82 -8.84 3.51
CA VAL A 30 16.78 -8.45 2.09
C VAL A 30 16.94 -6.94 1.91
N LEU A 31 16.29 -6.13 2.74
CA LEU A 31 16.40 -4.67 2.67
C LEU A 31 17.79 -4.16 3.08
N ALA A 32 18.40 -4.77 4.10
CA ALA A 32 19.73 -4.41 4.56
C ALA A 32 20.81 -4.76 3.52
N GLN A 33 20.63 -5.82 2.72
CA GLN A 33 21.62 -6.30 1.74
C GLN A 33 23.01 -6.43 2.40
N LYS A 34 24.01 -5.67 1.90
CA LYS A 34 25.38 -5.63 2.45
C LYS A 34 25.58 -4.54 3.53
N ASN A 35 24.53 -3.81 3.89
CA ASN A 35 24.57 -2.71 4.85
C ASN A 35 23.69 -3.02 6.07
N PRO A 36 24.20 -3.80 7.05
CA PRO A 36 23.43 -4.23 8.20
C PRO A 36 22.99 -3.03 9.07
N LEU A 37 21.96 -3.24 9.86
CA LEU A 37 21.59 -2.25 10.88
C LEU A 37 22.73 -2.08 11.89
N PRO A 38 23.02 -0.83 12.33
CA PRO A 38 23.98 -0.63 13.40
C PRO A 38 23.45 -1.20 14.71
N ASP A 39 24.37 -1.58 15.59
CA ASP A 39 24.04 -1.95 16.97
C ASP A 39 23.32 -0.81 17.67
N THR A 40 22.15 -1.09 18.23
CA THR A 40 21.33 -0.09 18.90
C THR A 40 20.49 -0.70 20.01
N VAL A 41 19.80 0.14 20.76
CA VAL A 41 18.82 -0.27 21.77
C VAL A 41 17.76 -1.17 21.13
N ALA A 42 17.53 -2.33 21.72
CA ALA A 42 16.64 -3.34 21.16
C ALA A 42 15.98 -4.18 22.26
N PHE A 43 14.73 -4.59 22.01
CA PHE A 43 13.92 -5.32 22.98
C PHE A 43 12.95 -6.28 22.29
N THR A 44 12.38 -7.21 23.06
CA THR A 44 11.48 -8.25 22.55
C THR A 44 10.32 -8.52 23.51
N SER A 45 9.17 -8.90 22.94
CA SER A 45 8.03 -9.47 23.65
C SER A 45 8.24 -10.92 24.10
N ARG A 46 9.43 -11.49 23.84
CA ARG A 46 9.82 -12.90 24.06
C ARG A 46 9.14 -13.88 23.10
N ARG A 47 8.30 -13.40 22.18
CA ARG A 47 7.71 -14.23 21.14
C ARG A 47 8.75 -14.52 20.05
N PRO A 48 8.79 -15.74 19.48
CA PRO A 48 9.79 -16.11 18.48
C PRO A 48 9.84 -15.13 17.31
N GLY A 49 11.06 -14.74 16.92
CA GLY A 49 11.31 -13.83 15.81
C GLY A 49 10.85 -12.39 16.00
N ARG A 50 10.27 -12.01 17.16
CA ARG A 50 9.81 -10.64 17.42
C ARG A 50 10.87 -9.80 18.12
N CYS A 51 11.18 -8.63 17.58
CA CYS A 51 11.98 -7.62 18.29
C CYS A 51 11.69 -6.20 17.76
N GLN A 52 11.94 -5.20 18.60
CA GLN A 52 11.93 -3.80 18.22
C GLN A 52 13.32 -3.22 18.41
N ARG A 53 13.77 -2.40 17.46
CA ARG A 53 15.04 -1.66 17.51
C ARG A 53 14.73 -0.16 17.46
N LEU A 54 15.36 0.61 18.34
CA LEU A 54 15.19 2.06 18.39
C LEU A 54 16.33 2.74 17.64
N PHE A 55 16.00 3.78 16.89
CA PHE A 55 16.97 4.62 16.20
C PHE A 55 16.64 6.09 16.44
N LYS A 56 17.64 6.95 16.29
CA LYS A 56 17.44 8.38 16.24
C LYS A 56 17.62 8.93 14.83
N VAL A 57 16.83 9.93 14.51
CA VAL A 57 16.91 10.70 13.25
C VAL A 57 17.06 12.16 13.61
N SER A 58 17.82 12.91 12.82
CA SER A 58 18.06 14.32 13.08
C SER A 58 16.83 15.18 12.78
N ALA A 59 16.75 16.33 13.45
CA ALA A 59 15.60 17.24 13.36
C ALA A 59 15.36 17.80 11.95
N ASP A 60 16.43 17.97 11.16
CA ASP A 60 16.41 18.45 9.78
C ASP A 60 15.58 17.56 8.84
N ILE A 61 15.57 16.24 9.08
CA ILE A 61 14.81 15.29 8.25
C ILE A 61 13.48 14.88 8.89
N ALA A 62 13.29 15.11 10.19
CA ALA A 62 12.16 14.59 10.97
C ALA A 62 10.78 14.90 10.35
N GLU A 63 10.57 16.11 9.82
CA GLU A 63 9.29 16.51 9.21
C GLU A 63 8.98 15.78 7.90
N SER A 64 9.99 15.23 7.22
CA SER A 64 9.79 14.47 5.98
C SER A 64 9.38 13.01 6.24
N LEU A 65 9.59 12.52 7.46
CA LEU A 65 9.44 11.12 7.81
C LEU A 65 8.01 10.79 8.25
N HIS A 66 7.57 9.63 7.81
CA HIS A 66 6.25 9.11 8.11
C HIS A 66 6.36 7.63 8.47
N SER A 67 5.51 7.18 9.36
CA SER A 67 5.39 5.76 9.67
C SER A 67 5.09 4.93 8.40
N ARG A 68 5.64 3.72 8.32
CA ARG A 68 5.47 2.81 7.18
C ARG A 68 5.24 1.40 7.70
N LYS A 69 4.14 0.78 7.27
CA LYS A 69 3.98 -0.66 7.37
C LYS A 69 4.49 -1.29 6.07
N LEU A 70 5.49 -2.13 6.19
CA LEU A 70 6.07 -2.90 5.09
C LEU A 70 5.45 -4.30 5.08
N GLU A 71 5.83 -5.11 4.10
CA GLU A 71 5.32 -6.46 3.95
C GLU A 71 5.72 -7.37 5.12
N LYS A 72 4.98 -8.47 5.27
CA LYS A 72 5.32 -9.60 6.15
C LYS A 72 5.61 -9.23 7.62
N GLY A 73 5.00 -8.15 8.12
CA GLY A 73 5.06 -7.77 9.54
C GLY A 73 6.23 -6.86 9.93
N LEU A 74 6.93 -6.25 8.97
CA LEU A 74 7.93 -5.24 9.27
C LEU A 74 7.26 -3.84 9.31
N GLU A 75 7.50 -3.05 10.35
CA GLU A 75 6.91 -1.71 10.49
C GLU A 75 7.94 -0.69 10.98
N LEU A 76 7.99 0.48 10.33
CA LEU A 76 8.78 1.65 10.71
C LEU A 76 7.85 2.64 11.40
N ARG A 77 8.02 2.82 12.71
CA ARG A 77 7.18 3.67 13.55
C ARG A 77 7.84 5.00 13.84
N PHE A 78 7.14 6.08 13.49
CA PHE A 78 7.51 7.47 13.78
C PHE A 78 6.32 8.22 14.37
N LYS A 79 6.06 9.46 13.96
CA LYS A 79 4.93 10.27 14.47
C LYS A 79 3.60 9.50 14.39
N GLY A 80 2.82 9.57 15.47
CA GLY A 80 1.48 9.00 15.59
C GLY A 80 1.41 7.51 15.95
N LEU A 81 2.54 6.85 16.20
CA LEU A 81 2.59 5.46 16.66
C LEU A 81 3.30 5.34 18.01
N MET A 82 3.10 4.20 18.67
CA MET A 82 3.69 3.91 19.98
C MET A 82 4.42 2.57 19.97
N SER A 83 5.44 2.48 20.83
CA SER A 83 6.13 1.25 21.18
C SER A 83 5.97 0.97 22.68
N VAL A 84 5.75 -0.30 23.01
CA VAL A 84 5.63 -0.79 24.39
C VAL A 84 7.01 -1.21 24.87
N LEU A 85 7.56 -0.50 25.85
CA LEU A 85 8.94 -0.71 26.30
C LEU A 85 9.01 -1.74 27.43
N PRO A 86 10.16 -2.41 27.61
CA PRO A 86 10.48 -3.09 28.86
C PRO A 86 10.37 -2.13 30.07
N PRO A 87 9.89 -2.60 31.24
CA PRO A 87 9.41 -3.95 31.54
C PRO A 87 7.89 -4.12 31.45
N SER A 88 7.16 -3.35 30.61
CA SER A 88 5.70 -3.46 30.51
C SER A 88 5.24 -4.90 30.22
N ILE A 89 4.06 -5.29 30.72
CA ILE A 89 3.52 -6.64 30.56
C ILE A 89 2.84 -6.80 29.18
N HIS A 90 3.23 -7.82 28.43
CA HIS A 90 2.59 -8.14 27.15
C HIS A 90 1.21 -8.81 27.39
N PRO A 91 0.13 -8.36 26.74
CA PRO A 91 -1.24 -8.80 27.06
C PRO A 91 -1.50 -10.29 26.81
N ILE A 92 -0.89 -10.86 25.76
CA ILE A 92 -1.09 -12.29 25.40
C ILE A 92 -0.14 -13.23 26.16
N THR A 93 1.14 -12.91 26.28
CA THR A 93 2.11 -13.81 26.90
C THR A 93 2.16 -13.68 28.42
N HIS A 94 1.55 -12.62 28.99
CA HIS A 94 1.61 -12.24 30.39
C HIS A 94 3.03 -12.11 30.97
N LYS A 95 4.04 -11.99 30.09
CA LYS A 95 5.44 -11.82 30.44
C LYS A 95 5.89 -10.39 30.12
N PRO A 96 6.84 -9.83 30.87
CA PRO A 96 7.35 -8.49 30.56
C PRO A 96 8.14 -8.52 29.24
N TYR A 97 7.99 -7.45 28.46
CA TYR A 97 8.97 -7.11 27.44
C TYR A 97 10.36 -7.04 28.09
N ARG A 98 11.40 -7.45 27.37
CA ARG A 98 12.78 -7.43 27.87
C ARG A 98 13.73 -6.82 26.85
N TRP A 99 14.77 -6.15 27.34
CA TRP A 99 15.92 -5.78 26.50
C TRP A 99 16.57 -7.04 25.93
N LEU A 100 17.07 -6.96 24.70
CA LEU A 100 18.00 -7.96 24.19
C LEU A 100 19.34 -7.83 24.92
N LYS A 101 20.13 -8.91 24.94
CA LYS A 101 21.43 -8.93 25.62
C LYS A 101 22.31 -7.80 25.09
N ASN A 102 22.86 -6.98 25.98
CA ASN A 102 23.73 -5.83 25.67
C ASN A 102 23.06 -4.72 24.82
N CYS A 103 21.73 -4.63 24.87
CA CYS A 103 20.93 -3.69 24.09
C CYS A 103 20.01 -2.82 24.97
N SER A 104 20.21 -2.78 26.29
CA SER A 104 19.46 -1.86 27.16
C SER A 104 19.97 -0.42 27.03
N PRO A 105 19.18 0.61 27.38
CA PRO A 105 19.62 2.01 27.33
C PRO A 105 20.84 2.34 28.21
N SER A 106 21.11 1.55 29.25
CA SER A 106 22.31 1.68 30.09
C SER A 106 23.56 1.04 29.50
N GLU A 107 23.39 0.08 28.58
CA GLU A 107 24.49 -0.67 27.95
C GLU A 107 24.76 -0.21 26.52
N ARG A 108 23.77 0.39 25.86
CA ARG A 108 23.79 0.70 24.43
C ARG A 108 23.13 2.05 24.16
N ALA A 109 23.85 2.91 23.45
CA ALA A 109 23.28 4.15 22.94
C ALA A 109 22.27 3.88 21.81
N ILE A 110 21.31 4.77 21.65
CA ILE A 110 20.42 4.76 20.49
C ILE A 110 21.22 5.24 19.26
N ALA A 111 21.42 4.35 18.29
CA ALA A 111 22.15 4.65 17.07
C ALA A 111 21.33 5.52 16.12
N TYR A 112 22.01 6.22 15.20
CA TYR A 112 21.34 6.85 14.07
C TYR A 112 20.70 5.81 13.15
N ALA A 113 19.52 6.12 12.62
CA ALA A 113 18.91 5.29 11.59
C ALA A 113 19.78 5.31 10.33
N PRO A 114 20.07 4.17 9.70
CA PRO A 114 20.84 4.16 8.45
C PRO A 114 20.03 4.79 7.32
N ASP A 115 20.73 5.41 6.36
CA ASP A 115 20.10 6.13 5.25
C ASP A 115 19.08 5.29 4.49
N TRP A 116 19.38 4.01 4.25
CA TRP A 116 18.45 3.12 3.56
C TRP A 116 17.12 2.96 4.31
N LEU A 117 17.15 2.97 5.65
CA LEU A 117 15.94 2.88 6.49
C LEU A 117 15.16 4.19 6.43
N ILE A 118 15.87 5.32 6.47
CA ILE A 118 15.31 6.67 6.32
C ILE A 118 14.59 6.79 4.96
N GLN A 119 15.22 6.35 3.88
CA GLN A 119 14.66 6.43 2.51
C GLN A 119 13.34 5.67 2.36
N LEU A 120 13.11 4.61 3.13
CA LEU A 120 11.82 3.91 3.15
C LEU A 120 10.70 4.77 3.77
N MET A 121 11.04 5.67 4.69
CA MET A 121 10.11 6.49 5.48
C MET A 121 9.86 7.88 4.92
N VAL A 122 10.79 8.40 4.11
CA VAL A 122 10.60 9.67 3.43
C VAL A 122 9.31 9.61 2.61
N LYS A 123 8.45 10.62 2.76
CA LYS A 123 7.35 10.81 1.83
C LYS A 123 8.01 11.03 0.47
N LYS A 124 7.90 10.07 -0.46
CA LYS A 124 8.19 10.36 -1.87
C LYS A 124 7.37 11.60 -2.16
N GLN A 125 8.03 12.74 -2.38
CA GLN A 125 7.33 13.80 -3.06
C GLN A 125 6.82 13.13 -4.34
N PRO A 126 5.52 13.27 -4.68
CA PRO A 126 5.16 12.95 -6.05
C PRO A 126 6.18 13.71 -6.89
N LEU A 127 6.88 13.01 -7.81
CA LEU A 127 7.71 13.67 -8.81
C LEU A 127 6.97 14.95 -9.16
N ARG A 128 7.56 16.14 -8.90
CA ARG A 128 6.93 17.39 -9.33
C ARG A 128 6.75 17.18 -10.82
N ARG A 129 5.52 16.81 -11.22
CA ARG A 129 5.17 16.76 -12.62
C ARG A 129 5.51 18.17 -13.07
N ALA A 130 6.36 18.27 -14.10
CA ALA A 130 6.62 19.52 -14.78
C ALA A 130 5.28 20.27 -14.88
N PRO A 131 5.24 21.59 -14.58
CA PRO A 131 4.00 22.33 -14.41
C PRO A 131 3.07 21.95 -15.55
N ILE A 132 2.05 21.14 -15.23
CA ILE A 132 0.97 20.90 -16.15
C ILE A 132 0.40 22.30 -16.30
N THR A 133 0.58 22.88 -17.49
CA THR A 133 -0.09 24.09 -17.93
C THR A 133 -1.48 24.06 -17.35
N ARG A 134 -1.75 25.00 -16.44
CA ARG A 134 -3.03 25.13 -15.77
C ARG A 134 -4.06 25.25 -16.88
N HIS A 135 -4.75 24.16 -17.21
CA HIS A 135 -5.98 24.27 -17.95
C HIS A 135 -6.92 25.05 -17.02
N PRO A 136 -7.51 26.15 -17.53
CA PRO A 136 -8.26 27.07 -16.71
C PRO A 136 -9.43 26.33 -16.05
N ALA A 137 -9.82 26.83 -14.89
CA ALA A 137 -11.05 26.44 -14.23
C ALA A 137 -12.20 26.41 -15.25
N HIS A 138 -12.71 25.23 -15.57
CA HIS A 138 -14.07 25.04 -16.04
C HIS A 138 -14.86 24.68 -14.78
N VAL A 139 -15.57 25.65 -14.20
CA VAL A 139 -16.95 26.00 -14.55
C VAL A 139 -17.84 24.78 -14.40
N THR A 140 -18.74 24.87 -13.43
CA THR A 140 -19.93 24.06 -13.23
C THR A 140 -20.50 23.59 -14.57
N GLN A 141 -20.45 22.28 -14.84
CA GLN A 141 -21.23 21.71 -15.94
C GLN A 141 -21.90 20.41 -15.51
N LEU A 142 -23.23 20.50 -15.47
CA LEU A 142 -24.18 19.40 -15.38
C LEU A 142 -24.05 18.49 -16.61
N ALA A 143 -24.23 17.19 -16.37
CA ALA A 143 -24.62 16.12 -17.31
C ALA A 143 -23.75 15.85 -18.56
N GLY A 144 -23.36 14.58 -18.73
CA GLY A 144 -22.92 14.04 -20.03
C GLY A 144 -21.80 13.00 -19.95
N ASP A 145 -22.14 11.78 -19.55
CA ASP A 145 -21.55 10.51 -20.00
C ASP A 145 -20.04 10.45 -20.29
N ALA A 146 -19.20 10.90 -19.35
CA ALA A 146 -17.77 10.64 -19.41
C ALA A 146 -17.50 9.16 -19.10
N THR A 147 -17.39 8.33 -20.14
CA THR A 147 -16.99 6.94 -20.01
C THR A 147 -15.59 6.87 -19.37
N HIS A 148 -15.42 6.08 -18.32
CA HIS A 148 -14.13 5.88 -17.65
C HIS A 148 -13.54 4.49 -18.00
N PRO A 149 -13.14 4.24 -19.27
CA PRO A 149 -12.83 2.89 -19.76
C PRO A 149 -11.64 2.26 -19.02
N HIS A 150 -10.65 3.07 -18.63
CA HIS A 150 -9.51 2.57 -17.86
C HIS A 150 -9.91 2.09 -16.45
N ILE A 151 -10.86 2.79 -15.80
CA ILE A 151 -11.36 2.40 -14.47
C ILE A 151 -12.21 1.13 -14.55
N ALA A 152 -13.05 1.02 -15.59
CA ALA A 152 -13.80 -0.20 -15.87
C ALA A 152 -12.86 -1.41 -16.10
N MET A 153 -11.77 -1.20 -16.85
CA MET A 153 -10.75 -2.24 -17.06
C MET A 153 -9.97 -2.61 -15.79
N LEU A 154 -9.79 -1.70 -14.85
CA LEU A 154 -9.23 -2.06 -13.54
C LEU A 154 -10.23 -2.91 -12.73
N LEU A 155 -11.50 -2.52 -12.70
CA LEU A 155 -12.55 -3.27 -12.00
C LEU A 155 -12.73 -4.69 -12.54
N SER A 156 -12.59 -4.90 -13.85
CA SER A 156 -12.66 -6.24 -14.45
C SER A 156 -11.48 -7.16 -14.09
N ARG A 157 -10.37 -6.59 -13.60
CA ARG A 157 -9.20 -7.35 -13.13
C ARG A 157 -9.30 -7.77 -11.66
N LEU A 158 -10.29 -7.27 -10.92
CA LEU A 158 -10.48 -7.62 -9.51
C LEU A 158 -11.17 -8.99 -9.40
N HIS A 159 -10.69 -9.80 -8.46
CA HIS A 159 -11.26 -11.11 -8.16
C HIS A 159 -12.70 -10.96 -7.62
N PRO A 160 -13.68 -11.77 -8.06
CA PRO A 160 -15.09 -11.63 -7.68
C PRO A 160 -15.36 -11.57 -6.17
N HIS A 161 -14.55 -12.29 -5.37
CA HIS A 161 -14.62 -12.28 -3.90
C HIS A 161 -14.59 -10.85 -3.30
N ARG A 162 -13.91 -9.89 -3.93
CA ARG A 162 -13.81 -8.52 -3.40
C ARG A 162 -15.14 -7.77 -3.39
N ALA A 163 -16.09 -8.13 -4.24
CA ALA A 163 -17.46 -7.59 -4.17
C ALA A 163 -18.32 -8.34 -3.13
N HIS A 164 -17.90 -9.53 -2.72
CA HIS A 164 -18.60 -10.33 -1.71
C HIS A 164 -18.17 -9.99 -0.28
N ASP A 165 -16.90 -9.67 -0.08
CA ASP A 165 -16.36 -9.21 1.19
C ASP A 165 -16.70 -7.74 1.44
N TYR A 166 -17.25 -7.43 2.62
CA TYR A 166 -17.70 -6.09 2.96
C TYR A 166 -16.55 -5.08 3.03
N HIS A 167 -15.40 -5.47 3.58
CA HIS A 167 -14.27 -4.55 3.75
C HIS A 167 -13.63 -4.21 2.40
N ASP A 168 -13.43 -5.21 1.55
CA ASP A 168 -12.91 -5.00 0.20
C ASP A 168 -13.91 -4.22 -0.69
N TRP A 169 -15.21 -4.52 -0.59
CA TRP A 169 -16.25 -3.81 -1.33
C TRP A 169 -16.28 -2.32 -0.98
N ILE A 170 -16.26 -1.98 0.32
CA ILE A 170 -16.19 -0.58 0.79
C ILE A 170 -14.87 0.07 0.36
N ARG A 171 -13.75 -0.66 0.42
CA ARG A 171 -12.43 -0.15 0.02
C ARG A 171 -12.36 0.18 -1.47
N VAL A 172 -12.99 -0.63 -2.34
CA VAL A 172 -13.15 -0.33 -3.76
C VAL A 172 -14.04 0.90 -3.96
N GLY A 173 -15.18 0.97 -3.26
CA GLY A 173 -16.08 2.12 -3.31
C GLY A 173 -15.39 3.44 -2.92
N MET A 174 -14.62 3.45 -1.83
CA MET A 174 -13.85 4.63 -1.40
C MET A 174 -12.76 5.02 -2.40
N ALA A 175 -12.11 4.05 -3.04
CA ALA A 175 -11.11 4.32 -4.07
C ALA A 175 -11.73 5.00 -5.30
N LEU A 176 -12.90 4.55 -5.75
CA LEU A 176 -13.64 5.16 -6.86
C LEU A 176 -14.17 6.55 -6.47
N TYR A 177 -14.73 6.70 -5.28
CA TYR A 177 -15.21 7.97 -4.73
C TYR A 177 -14.12 9.03 -4.69
N SER A 178 -12.90 8.64 -4.30
CA SER A 178 -11.73 9.53 -4.26
C SER A 178 -11.31 10.07 -5.63
N TYR A 179 -11.70 9.38 -6.71
CA TYR A 179 -11.34 9.75 -8.07
C TYR A 179 -12.39 10.63 -8.72
N SER A 180 -13.67 10.25 -8.64
CA SER A 180 -14.77 11.01 -9.22
C SER A 180 -16.12 10.56 -8.63
N SER A 181 -16.98 11.52 -8.30
CA SER A 181 -18.36 11.25 -7.88
C SER A 181 -19.21 10.60 -8.98
N ALA A 182 -18.82 10.77 -10.25
CA ALA A 182 -19.50 10.18 -11.41
C ALA A 182 -19.30 8.66 -11.54
N LEU A 183 -18.46 8.03 -10.69
CA LEU A 183 -18.18 6.59 -10.72
C LEU A 183 -19.16 5.74 -9.90
N LEU A 184 -20.16 6.34 -9.24
CA LEU A 184 -21.17 5.59 -8.50
C LEU A 184 -21.90 4.55 -9.37
N PRO A 185 -22.39 4.86 -10.59
CA PRO A 185 -23.03 3.86 -11.44
C PRO A 185 -22.11 2.68 -11.74
N LEU A 186 -20.83 2.95 -12.04
CA LEU A 186 -19.84 1.91 -12.33
C LEU A 186 -19.56 1.02 -11.12
N TRP A 187 -19.51 1.59 -9.91
CA TRP A 187 -19.37 0.80 -8.68
C TRP A 187 -20.61 -0.05 -8.42
N ALA A 188 -21.81 0.50 -8.65
CA ALA A 188 -23.05 -0.23 -8.49
C ALA A 188 -23.13 -1.42 -9.44
N ASP A 189 -22.76 -1.24 -10.71
CA ASP A 189 -22.75 -2.31 -11.71
C ASP A 189 -21.71 -3.38 -11.39
N TRP A 190 -20.49 -2.99 -11.01
CA TRP A 190 -19.47 -3.93 -10.54
C TRP A 190 -19.93 -4.71 -9.29
N SER A 191 -20.65 -4.06 -8.38
CA SER A 191 -21.15 -4.68 -7.14
C SER A 191 -22.21 -5.77 -7.38
N ARG A 192 -22.88 -5.77 -8.54
CA ARG A 192 -23.91 -6.77 -8.89
C ARG A 192 -23.35 -8.19 -9.05
N GLN A 193 -22.03 -8.34 -9.16
CA GLN A 193 -21.40 -9.66 -9.21
C GLN A 193 -21.52 -10.43 -7.87
N SER A 194 -21.87 -9.75 -6.77
CA SER A 194 -22.11 -10.37 -5.48
C SER A 194 -23.57 -10.76 -5.30
N SER A 195 -23.82 -11.99 -4.84
CA SER A 195 -25.17 -12.45 -4.46
C SER A 195 -25.78 -11.67 -3.29
N LYS A 196 -24.98 -10.88 -2.55
CA LYS A 196 -25.42 -10.01 -1.46
C LYS A 196 -25.88 -8.63 -1.93
N TYR A 197 -25.76 -8.32 -3.23
CA TYR A 197 -26.10 -7.00 -3.77
C TYR A 197 -27.58 -6.66 -3.52
N LYS A 198 -27.82 -5.42 -3.07
CA LYS A 198 -29.15 -4.85 -2.96
C LYS A 198 -29.24 -3.51 -3.70
N PRO A 199 -30.29 -3.30 -4.52
CA PRO A 199 -30.53 -1.99 -5.14
C PRO A 199 -30.54 -0.87 -4.09
N GLY A 200 -29.83 0.23 -4.38
CA GLY A 200 -29.74 1.40 -3.49
C GLY A 200 -28.66 1.33 -2.41
N GLU A 201 -28.11 0.16 -2.05
CA GLU A 201 -27.06 0.08 -1.01
C GLU A 201 -25.76 0.78 -1.41
N CYS A 202 -25.39 0.72 -2.70
CA CYS A 202 -24.23 1.44 -3.21
C CYS A 202 -24.42 2.95 -3.04
N ALA A 203 -25.57 3.50 -3.42
CA ALA A 203 -25.85 4.93 -3.28
C ALA A 203 -25.88 5.36 -1.80
N TYR A 204 -26.48 4.53 -0.93
CA TYR A 204 -26.49 4.76 0.51
C TYR A 204 -25.08 4.78 1.10
N LYS A 205 -24.20 3.83 0.74
CA LYS A 205 -22.83 3.82 1.25
C LYS A 205 -21.99 4.97 0.66
N TRP A 206 -22.17 5.26 -0.62
CA TRP A 206 -21.46 6.34 -1.31
C TRP A 206 -21.67 7.69 -0.65
N SER A 207 -22.88 7.99 -0.17
CA SER A 207 -23.18 9.26 0.53
C SER A 207 -22.51 9.37 1.91
N THR A 208 -22.10 8.25 2.50
CA THR A 208 -21.38 8.22 3.79
C THR A 208 -19.86 8.40 3.62
N PHE A 209 -19.34 8.31 2.40
CA PHE A 209 -17.91 8.45 2.15
C PHE A 209 -17.46 9.91 2.32
N ASN A 210 -16.33 10.08 2.98
CA ASN A 210 -15.67 11.37 3.18
C ASN A 210 -14.27 11.33 2.53
N PRO A 211 -13.56 12.47 2.41
CA PRO A 211 -12.17 12.48 1.95
C PRO A 211 -11.29 11.60 2.86
N THR A 212 -11.00 10.37 2.41
CA THR A 212 -10.21 9.39 3.17
C THR A 212 -8.76 9.32 2.67
N ARG A 213 -7.90 8.56 3.37
CA ARG A 213 -6.56 8.20 2.90
C ARG A 213 -6.56 7.20 1.73
N ILE A 214 -7.72 6.65 1.35
CA ILE A 214 -7.88 5.71 0.25
C ILE A 214 -8.00 6.53 -1.04
N SER A 215 -7.03 6.36 -1.94
CA SER A 215 -7.05 6.96 -3.27
C SER A 215 -7.28 5.89 -4.35
N ILE A 216 -7.48 6.33 -5.60
CA ILE A 216 -7.57 5.45 -6.77
C ILE A 216 -6.40 4.46 -6.89
N SER A 217 -5.22 4.79 -6.35
CA SER A 217 -4.05 3.90 -6.28
C SER A 217 -4.36 2.55 -5.62
N THR A 218 -5.33 2.53 -4.71
CA THR A 218 -5.83 1.30 -4.08
C THR A 218 -6.43 0.35 -5.11
N LEU A 219 -7.21 0.87 -6.07
CA LEU A 219 -7.81 0.07 -7.13
C LEU A 219 -6.74 -0.56 -8.03
N TYR A 220 -5.70 0.21 -8.40
CA TYR A 220 -4.55 -0.32 -9.14
C TYR A 220 -3.82 -1.42 -8.37
N TYR A 221 -3.57 -1.21 -7.08
CA TYR A 221 -2.94 -2.21 -6.22
C TYR A 221 -3.76 -3.51 -6.15
N LEU A 222 -5.08 -3.41 -5.96
CA LEU A 222 -5.96 -4.59 -5.90
C LEU A 222 -5.99 -5.34 -7.24
N ALA A 223 -6.03 -4.61 -8.37
CA ALA A 223 -5.95 -5.21 -9.70
C ALA A 223 -4.62 -5.93 -9.95
N GLU A 224 -3.51 -5.41 -9.42
CA GLU A 224 -2.20 -6.06 -9.53
C GLU A 224 -2.08 -7.29 -8.63
N VAL A 225 -2.66 -7.25 -7.43
CA VAL A 225 -2.70 -8.41 -6.52
C VAL A 225 -3.52 -9.55 -7.09
N ASP A 226 -4.67 -9.25 -7.69
CA ASP A 226 -5.59 -10.28 -8.20
C ASP A 226 -5.19 -10.80 -9.58
N SER A 227 -4.68 -9.91 -10.44
CA SER A 227 -4.34 -10.20 -11.82
C SER A 227 -2.99 -9.56 -12.16
N PRO A 228 -1.86 -10.05 -11.62
CA PRO A 228 -0.55 -9.44 -11.85
C PRO A 228 -0.19 -9.46 -13.34
N ILE A 229 0.33 -8.35 -13.85
CA ILE A 229 0.76 -8.29 -15.25
C ILE A 229 2.09 -9.04 -15.35
N CYS A 230 2.05 -10.28 -15.85
CA CYS A 230 3.26 -11.03 -16.16
C CYS A 230 4.00 -10.38 -17.35
N TYR A 231 4.99 -9.54 -17.05
CA TYR A 231 5.92 -8.97 -18.04
C TYR A 231 6.80 -10.03 -18.73
N THR A 232 6.76 -11.29 -18.29
CA THR A 232 7.55 -12.41 -18.83
C THR A 232 7.05 -12.93 -20.18
N ALA A 233 5.86 -12.53 -20.66
CA ALA A 233 5.33 -12.95 -21.96
C ALA A 233 5.69 -12.01 -23.14
N ILE A 234 6.41 -10.90 -22.92
CA ILE A 234 6.81 -9.97 -24.00
C ILE A 234 8.17 -10.35 -24.62
N LYS A 235 8.95 -11.26 -24.00
CA LYS A 235 10.25 -11.71 -24.53
C LYS A 235 10.20 -13.01 -25.36
N SER A 236 9.03 -13.58 -25.62
CA SER A 236 8.89 -14.86 -26.34
C SER A 236 8.12 -14.79 -27.67
N TYR A 237 7.83 -13.60 -28.20
CA TYR A 237 7.48 -13.48 -29.61
C TYR A 237 8.76 -13.44 -30.46
N PRO A 238 9.05 -14.46 -31.29
CA PRO A 238 10.10 -14.31 -32.29
C PRO A 238 9.72 -13.18 -33.23
N LYS A 239 10.62 -12.20 -33.35
CA LYS A 239 10.64 -11.29 -34.50
C LYS A 239 10.68 -12.18 -35.75
N HIS A 240 9.77 -11.91 -36.69
CA HIS A 240 9.50 -12.67 -37.92
C HIS A 240 8.45 -13.78 -37.80
N SER A 241 7.19 -13.39 -37.82
CA SER A 241 6.18 -14.10 -38.61
C SER A 241 5.18 -13.08 -39.15
N VAL A 242 5.46 -12.60 -40.36
CA VAL A 242 4.47 -11.91 -41.18
C VAL A 242 3.47 -12.98 -41.60
N MET A 243 2.25 -12.96 -41.06
CA MET A 243 1.16 -13.75 -41.61
C MET A 243 0.42 -12.92 -42.66
N PRO A 244 0.15 -13.45 -43.86
CA PRO A 244 -0.46 -12.68 -44.93
C PRO A 244 -1.94 -12.41 -44.66
N LEU A 245 -2.38 -11.20 -45.03
CA LEU A 245 -3.77 -10.91 -45.31
C LEU A 245 -4.23 -11.77 -46.49
N SER A 246 -5.19 -12.66 -46.25
CA SER A 246 -6.02 -13.24 -47.30
C SER A 246 -7.46 -12.78 -47.05
N SER A 247 -7.82 -11.73 -47.80
CA SER A 247 -9.18 -11.55 -48.29
C SER A 247 -9.37 -12.53 -49.45
N SER A 248 -10.50 -13.24 -49.49
CA SER A 248 -11.44 -13.17 -50.62
C SER A 248 -12.61 -14.14 -50.46
N GLN A 249 -13.74 -13.68 -51.00
CA GLN A 249 -15.07 -14.27 -51.02
C GLN A 249 -15.21 -15.48 -51.95
N GLU A 250 -16.43 -16.04 -51.91
CA GLU A 250 -17.14 -16.86 -52.91
C GLU A 250 -16.93 -18.39 -52.89
N SER A 251 -17.99 -19.13 -52.54
CA SER A 251 -18.82 -19.78 -53.57
C SER A 251 -20.09 -20.43 -52.99
N LEU A 252 -21.16 -20.21 -53.75
CA LEU A 252 -22.54 -20.67 -53.61
C LEU A 252 -22.71 -22.06 -54.24
N THR A 253 -23.69 -22.83 -53.73
CA THR A 253 -24.45 -23.93 -54.40
C THR A 253 -23.80 -25.33 -54.49
N LEU A 254 -24.41 -26.36 -53.87
CA LEU A 254 -25.28 -27.37 -54.53
C LEU A 254 -25.80 -28.43 -53.54
N MET A 255 -26.99 -28.97 -53.87
CA MET A 255 -27.65 -30.20 -53.39
C MET A 255 -28.66 -30.07 -52.24
N LYS A 256 -29.88 -29.66 -52.62
CA LYS A 256 -31.11 -30.34 -52.18
C LYS A 256 -31.34 -31.57 -53.07
N LYS A 257 -31.61 -32.70 -52.45
CA LYS A 257 -32.57 -33.70 -52.96
C LYS A 257 -33.95 -33.30 -52.46
#